data_AF-A0A1I5BP75-F1
#
_entry.id   AF-A0A1I5BP75-F1
#
_cell.length_a   1.000
_cell.length_b   1.000
_cell.length_c   1.000
_cell.angle_alpha   90.00
_cell.angle_beta   90.00
_cell.angle_gamma   90.00
#
_symmetry.space_group_name_H-M   'P 1'
#
loop_
_entity.id
_entity.type
_entity.pdbx_description
1 polymer ?
#
loop_
_entity_poly.entity_id
_entity_poly.type
_entity_poly.pdbx_seq_one_letter_code
_entity_poly.pdbx_strand_id
1 'polypeptide(L)' 'MTLLQSWDEALLLVLRMQPSEIAQLDMAEYWRWVAVCEREINRRLELADKASG' A
#
# COMPACT_ATOMS: atom_id res chain seq x y z
N MET A 1 -15.76 6.17 -6.52
CA MET A 1 -14.43 5.84 -6.00
C MET A 1 -14.06 4.49 -6.56
N THR A 2 -13.20 4.45 -7.58
CA THR A 2 -12.73 3.21 -8.19
C THR A 2 -11.61 2.63 -7.33
N LEU A 3 -11.58 1.30 -7.17
CA LEU A 3 -10.62 0.58 -6.30
C LEU A 3 -9.14 0.95 -6.54
N LEU A 4 -8.80 1.41 -7.76
CA LEU A 4 -7.47 1.90 -8.11
C LEU A 4 -7.06 3.18 -7.36
N GLN A 5 -7.99 4.13 -7.16
CA GLN A 5 -7.70 5.35 -6.40
C GLN A 5 -7.38 5.04 -4.94
N SER A 6 -7.99 4.00 -4.38
CA SER A 6 -7.74 3.57 -3.00
C SER A 6 -6.35 2.96 -2.82
N TRP A 7 -5.80 2.31 -3.85
CA TRP A 7 -4.47 1.72 -3.78
C TRP A 7 -3.35 2.73 -4.00
N ASP A 8 -3.52 3.74 -4.86
CA ASP A 8 -2.55 4.84 -5.00
C ASP A 8 -2.32 5.55 -3.67
N GLU A 9 -3.40 5.83 -2.93
CA GLU A 9 -3.33 6.44 -1.60
C GLU A 9 -2.63 5.53 -0.59
N ALA A 10 -2.88 4.21 -0.66
CA ALA A 10 -2.19 3.24 0.19
C ALA A 10 -0.68 3.18 -0.13
N LEU A 11 -0.30 3.13 -1.41
CA LEU A 11 1.11 3.17 -1.83
C LEU A 11 1.80 4.46 -1.34
N LEU A 12 1.11 5.59 -1.40
CA LEU A 12 1.62 6.88 -0.93
C LEU A 12 1.75 6.95 0.60
N LEU A 13 0.76 6.46 1.35
CA LEU A 13 0.75 6.60 2.81
C LEU A 13 1.54 5.50 3.53
N VAL A 14 1.46 4.26 3.04
CA VAL A 14 2.05 3.09 3.67
C VAL A 14 3.49 2.91 3.23
N LEU A 15 3.74 2.94 1.92
CA LEU A 15 5.06 2.75 1.33
C LEU A 15 5.82 4.06 1.07
N ARG A 16 5.18 5.21 1.29
CA ARG A 16 5.77 6.55 1.12
C ARG A 16 6.29 6.82 -0.30
N MET A 17 5.74 6.12 -1.30
CA MET A 17 6.03 6.39 -2.69
C MET A 17 5.49 7.75 -3.10
N GLN A 18 6.28 8.47 -3.90
CA GLN A 18 5.87 9.72 -4.50
C GLN A 18 4.89 9.45 -5.65
N PRO A 19 3.94 10.36 -5.92
CA PRO A 19 3.04 10.23 -7.06
C PRO A 19 3.76 10.05 -8.40
N SER A 20 4.93 10.68 -8.56
CA SER A 20 5.77 10.54 -9.76
C SER A 20 6.39 9.15 -9.90
N GLU A 21 6.63 8.44 -8.80
CA GLU A 21 7.13 7.06 -8.82
C GLU A 21 5.99 6.11 -9.19
N ILE A 22 4.79 6.30 -8.62
CA ILE A 22 3.59 5.50 -8.95
C ILE A 22 3.23 5.65 -10.43
N ALA A 23 3.29 6.88 -10.96
CA ALA A 23 2.98 7.17 -12.36
C ALA A 23 3.96 6.52 -13.36
N GLN A 24 5.15 6.11 -12.90
CA GLN A 24 6.15 5.43 -13.73
C GLN A 24 6.02 3.90 -13.70
N LEU A 25 5.21 3.34 -12.78
CA LEU A 25 5.03 1.91 -12.67
C LEU A 25 4.22 1.39 -13.86
N ASP A 26 4.70 0.31 -14.46
CA ASP A 26 3.81 -0.49 -15.29
C ASP A 26 2.77 -1.22 -14.43
N MET A 27 1.78 -1.83 -15.08
CA MET A 27 0.70 -2.50 -14.37
C MET A 27 1.19 -3.68 -13.51
N ALA A 28 2.21 -4.41 -13.93
CA ALA A 28 2.74 -5.56 -13.19
C ALA A 28 3.53 -5.10 -11.95
N GLU A 29 4.34 -4.05 -12.10
CA GLU A 29 5.06 -3.40 -11.01
C GLU A 29 4.09 -2.78 -10.01
N TYR A 30 3.05 -2.10 -10.50
CA TYR A 30 1.99 -1.54 -9.68
C TYR A 30 1.35 -2.62 -8.79
N TRP A 31 0.89 -3.73 -9.36
CA TRP A 31 0.28 -4.81 -8.58
C TRP A 31 1.25 -5.49 -7.62
N ARG A 32 2.54 -5.60 -7.99
CA ARG A 32 3.57 -6.10 -7.08
C ARG A 32 3.69 -5.21 -5.85
N TRP A 33 3.69 -3.88 -6.03
CA TRP A 33 3.78 -2.94 -4.93
C TRP A 33 2.50 -2.88 -4.10
N VAL A 34 1.33 -3.03 -4.71
CA VAL A 34 0.06 -3.19 -3.99
C VAL A 34 0.12 -4.38 -3.04
N ALA A 35 0.61 -5.54 -3.48
CA ALA A 35 0.77 -6.71 -2.62
C ALA A 35 1.78 -6.49 -1.47
N VAL A 36 2.82 -5.68 -1.68
CA VAL A 36 3.75 -5.28 -0.61
C VAL A 36 3.03 -4.39 0.41
N CYS A 37 2.25 -3.42 -0.08
CA CYS A 37 1.48 -2.50 0.73
C CYS A 37 0.45 -3.23 1.61
N GLU A 38 -0.28 -4.18 1.04
CA GLU A 38 -1.25 -5.00 1.77
C GLU A 38 -0.61 -5.79 2.92
N ARG A 39 0.56 -6.41 2.67
CA ARG A 39 1.31 -7.12 3.73
C ARG A 39 1.74 -6.20 4.86
N GLU A 40 2.16 -4.99 4.55
CA GLU A 40 2.56 -4.01 5.57
C GLU A 40 1.38 -3.50 6.39
N ILE A 41 0.22 -3.29 5.76
CA ILE A 41 -1.03 -2.97 6.47
C ILE A 41 -1.38 -4.09 7.45
N ASN A 42 -1.41 -5.34 6.98
CA ASN A 42 -1.73 -6.50 7.82
C ASN A 42 -0.74 -6.64 8.99
N ARG A 43 0.56 -6.46 8.75
CA ARG A 43 1.57 -6.46 9.82
C ARG A 43 1.29 -5.39 10.89
N ARG A 44 0.92 -4.17 10.48
CA ARG A 44 0.60 -3.08 11.43
C ARG A 44 -0.66 -3.40 12.24
N LEU A 45 -1.66 -4.01 11.61
CA LEU A 45 -2.87 -4.47 12.30
C LEU A 45 -2.55 -5.55 13.33
N GLU A 46 -1.74 -6.55 12.98
CA GLU A 46 -1.30 -7.60 13.91
C GLU A 46 -0.52 -7.03 15.11
N LEU A 47 0.33 -6.04 14.88
CA LEU A 47 1.08 -5.37 15.95
C LEU A 47 0.17 -4.54 16.85
N ALA A 48 -0.82 -3.84 16.27
CA ALA A 48 -1.80 -3.06 17.02
C ALA A 48 -2.70 -3.95 17.88
N ASP A 49 -3.11 -5.11 17.35
CA ASP A 49 -3.90 -6.11 18.07
C ASP A 49 -3.12 -6.67 19.27
N LYS A 50 -1.85 -7.06 19.06
CA LYS A 50 -0.94 -7.52 20.13
C LYS A 50 -0.61 -6.47 21.19
N ALA A 51 -0.68 -5.19 20.85
CA ALA A 51 -0.44 -4.10 21.81
C ALA A 51 -1.68 -3.75 22.65
N SER A 52 -2.86 -4.21 22.23
CA SER A 52 -4.15 -3.88 22.85
C SER A 52 -4.69 -5.01 23.74
N GLY A 53 -4.09 -6.21 23.70
CA GLY A 53 -4.40 -7.37 24.55
C GLY A 53 -3.38 -7.57 25.65
#